data_AF-A0A2E2N714-F1
#
_entry.id   AF-A0A2E2N714-F1
#
_cell.length_a   1.000
_cell.length_b   1.000
_cell.length_c   1.000
_cell.angle_alpha   90.00
_cell.angle_beta   90.00
_cell.angle_gamma   90.00
#
_symmetry.space_group_name_H-M   'P 1'
#
loop_
_entity.id
_entity.type
_entity.pdbx_description
1 polymer ?
#
loop_
_entity_poly.entity_id
_entity_poly.type
_entity_poly.pdbx_seq_one_letter_code
_entity_poly.pdbx_strand_id
1 'polypeptide(L)'
;MDALHGWPRRNARPRPGLPASFLLLIFCLTSAAGVTCAQTTPPDGTPDAGPPTPGADAARRRRESEAEIAALRQLLPDRPEARVTTVDGRVREGALIRESADGIELEVGGSNLLIPSSQIVEVENLPPLIDQYLERRASLEPGDLAARMSFATWLRNRRAFRLALREIKTILELDPMNPLAVAEERWLELQIKLGLADGDRPDGDQPEPEDAPDQSRPRRQLGFPLLTREEVNLLQVYEIDLNDPPRFIIPRDAIDSFFDAYRDHPLMPPTEIEREALKRAPRTKILELMFRMHAREFYSEVRVQEDPETFARFRGDVHRRWLMNACATTDCHGGAEAGRLYLSKDGLNRDEVVYTNFLILDKFELADGTPLINHNAPELSPLLQMGLPRDISHLPHPETPVARGRRPWREVFRDSDDRRFEEAVAWIKSLYTPRPEYPIAYTPPTPEGVMEAEAAAEPEPVER
;
A
#
# COMPACT_ATOMS: atom_id res chain seq x y z
N MET A 1 0.16 14.17 -59.79
CA MET A 1 0.52 15.48 -59.21
C MET A 1 0.98 15.17 -57.78
N ASP A 2 2.08 14.48 -57.53
CA ASP A 2 3.49 14.65 -57.93
C ASP A 2 4.05 16.05 -57.64
N ALA A 3 4.79 16.14 -56.52
CA ALA A 3 6.02 16.92 -56.25
C ALA A 3 6.12 17.17 -54.72
N LEU A 4 7.02 16.52 -53.95
CA LEU A 4 8.49 16.62 -53.87
C LEU A 4 8.99 17.55 -52.74
N HIS A 5 10.15 17.14 -52.18
CA HIS A 5 11.04 17.77 -51.18
C HIS A 5 10.76 17.39 -49.71
N GLY A 6 11.52 16.54 -49.00
CA GLY A 6 12.92 16.13 -49.14
C GLY A 6 13.83 17.13 -48.42
N TRP A 7 14.64 16.68 -47.44
CA TRP A 7 15.96 17.21 -46.96
C TRP A 7 16.47 16.36 -45.75
N PRO A 8 17.78 16.37 -45.41
CA PRO A 8 18.60 15.14 -45.52
C PRO A 8 19.11 14.49 -44.22
N ARG A 9 19.51 13.22 -44.34
CA ARG A 9 20.44 12.47 -43.46
C ARG A 9 21.90 12.84 -43.74
N ARG A 10 22.74 12.86 -42.69
CA ARG A 10 24.22 12.65 -42.58
C ARG A 10 24.59 13.07 -41.13
N ASN A 11 25.50 12.49 -40.35
CA ASN A 11 26.66 11.64 -40.57
C ASN A 11 27.02 10.89 -39.27
N ALA A 12 27.79 9.82 -39.42
CA ALA A 12 28.26 8.94 -38.36
C ALA A 12 29.73 9.19 -37.97
N ARG A 13 30.06 8.80 -36.72
CA ARG A 13 31.38 8.38 -36.14
C ARG A 13 32.43 9.46 -35.85
N PRO A 14 33.48 9.18 -35.00
CA PRO A 14 33.82 7.96 -34.23
C PRO A 14 34.19 8.17 -32.73
N ARG A 15 34.30 7.05 -32.00
CA ARG A 15 34.98 6.89 -30.69
C ARG A 15 36.51 6.82 -30.85
N PRO A 16 37.26 7.26 -29.83
CA PRO A 16 38.41 6.49 -29.30
C PRO A 16 38.36 6.48 -27.75
N GLY A 17 38.93 5.59 -26.97
CA GLY A 17 39.84 4.47 -27.12
C GLY A 17 40.20 4.04 -25.68
N LEU A 18 40.16 2.73 -25.40
CA LEU A 18 40.64 2.13 -24.15
C LEU A 18 42.14 1.80 -24.28
N PRO A 19 42.89 1.82 -23.18
CA PRO A 19 43.87 0.79 -22.87
C PRO A 19 43.45 0.08 -21.56
N ALA A 20 43.22 -1.23 -21.52
CA ALA A 20 44.19 -2.33 -21.61
C ALA A 20 45.22 -2.35 -20.46
N SER A 21 44.97 -3.28 -19.53
CA SER A 21 45.93 -4.16 -18.87
C SER A 21 46.89 -3.58 -17.83
N PHE A 22 46.73 -4.01 -16.57
CA PHE A 22 47.86 -4.42 -15.74
C PHE A 22 47.45 -5.59 -14.83
N LEU A 23 47.93 -6.77 -15.21
CA LEU A 23 48.16 -7.94 -14.36
C LEU A 23 49.41 -7.67 -13.52
N LEU A 24 49.44 -7.99 -12.21
CA LEU A 24 50.51 -8.81 -11.63
C LEU A 24 50.31 -9.18 -10.15
N LEU A 25 50.53 -10.48 -9.90
CA LEU A 25 51.18 -11.17 -8.76
C LEU A 25 50.85 -10.78 -7.30
N ILE A 26 50.29 -11.71 -6.51
CA ILE A 26 50.98 -12.77 -5.73
C ILE A 26 51.94 -12.20 -4.68
N PHE A 27 51.57 -12.37 -3.40
CA PHE A 27 52.52 -12.66 -2.33
C PHE A 27 51.89 -13.61 -1.30
N CYS A 28 52.34 -14.86 -1.32
CA CYS A 28 52.31 -15.76 -0.18
C CYS A 28 53.32 -15.27 0.86
N LEU A 29 52.93 -15.23 2.14
CA LEU A 29 53.88 -15.29 3.24
C LEU A 29 53.24 -16.04 4.42
N THR A 30 53.64 -17.30 4.51
CA THR A 30 53.71 -18.13 5.71
C THR A 30 54.46 -17.42 6.83
N SER A 31 53.99 -17.52 8.06
CA SER A 31 54.86 -17.64 9.23
C SER A 31 54.10 -18.24 10.41
N ALA A 32 54.57 -19.42 10.81
CA ALA A 32 54.26 -20.09 12.05
C ALA A 32 55.17 -19.56 13.17
N ALA A 33 54.60 -19.40 14.36
CA ALA A 33 55.26 -19.44 15.66
C ALA A 33 54.14 -19.81 16.66
N GLY A 34 54.21 -20.84 17.49
CA GLY A 34 55.39 -21.41 18.13
C GLY A 34 55.59 -20.78 19.51
N VAL A 35 54.67 -21.05 20.46
CA VAL A 35 54.93 -20.80 21.89
C VAL A 35 54.49 -22.02 22.70
N THR A 36 55.48 -22.60 23.37
CA THR A 36 55.41 -23.74 24.27
C THR A 36 55.23 -23.31 25.72
N CYS A 37 54.41 -24.08 26.44
CA CYS A 37 54.47 -24.47 27.85
C CYS A 37 54.63 -23.42 28.96
N ALA A 38 53.59 -23.30 29.80
CA ALA A 38 53.75 -23.30 31.25
C ALA A 38 52.69 -24.22 31.88
N GLN A 39 53.16 -25.26 32.56
CA GLN A 39 52.37 -26.24 33.30
C GLN A 39 52.11 -25.72 34.72
N THR A 40 50.86 -25.79 35.17
CA THR A 40 50.49 -25.72 36.58
C THR A 40 49.41 -26.77 36.82
N THR A 41 49.76 -27.80 37.58
CA THR A 41 48.86 -28.87 38.04
C THR A 41 48.04 -28.43 39.28
N PRO A 42 46.90 -29.10 39.54
CA PRO A 42 45.76 -28.56 40.28
C PRO A 42 45.68 -29.05 41.73
N PRO A 43 44.77 -28.50 42.56
CA PRO A 43 44.30 -29.18 43.75
C PRO A 43 43.07 -30.06 43.48
N ASP A 44 43.00 -31.11 44.30
CA ASP A 44 42.10 -32.27 44.28
C ASP A 44 40.58 -32.00 44.19
N GLY A 45 39.91 -33.01 43.60
CA GLY A 45 38.67 -33.54 44.20
C GLY A 45 37.38 -33.21 43.47
N THR A 46 37.06 -33.94 42.40
CA THR A 46 35.66 -34.09 41.94
C THR A 46 35.50 -35.48 41.31
N PRO A 47 34.46 -36.25 41.67
CA PRO A 47 34.32 -37.64 41.21
C PRO A 47 34.09 -37.70 39.70
N ASP A 48 34.85 -38.61 39.09
CA ASP A 48 34.90 -39.00 37.69
C ASP A 48 33.50 -39.39 37.15
N ALA A 49 32.89 -38.47 36.40
CA ALA A 49 31.79 -38.80 35.50
C ALA A 49 32.43 -39.19 34.16
N GLY A 50 32.48 -40.51 33.91
CA GLY A 50 33.04 -41.07 32.69
C GLY A 50 32.45 -40.45 31.41
N PRO A 51 33.15 -40.59 30.27
CA PRO A 51 32.79 -39.92 29.03
C PRO A 51 31.34 -40.24 28.65
N PRO A 52 30.51 -39.24 28.31
CA PRO A 52 29.10 -39.46 28.01
C PRO A 52 28.98 -40.41 26.82
N THR A 53 28.21 -41.47 27.01
CA THR A 53 27.91 -42.48 25.99
C THR A 53 27.26 -41.77 24.79
N PRO A 54 27.74 -41.95 23.54
CA PRO A 54 27.24 -41.23 22.35
C PRO A 54 25.72 -41.34 22.12
N GLY A 55 25.08 -42.38 22.67
CA GLY A 55 23.63 -42.58 22.58
C GLY A 55 22.78 -41.69 23.50
N ALA A 56 23.31 -41.24 24.64
CA ALA A 56 22.57 -40.43 25.60
C ALA A 56 22.40 -38.98 25.11
N ASP A 57 23.44 -38.42 24.49
CA ASP A 57 23.43 -37.05 23.95
C ASP A 57 22.56 -36.95 22.68
N ALA A 58 22.54 -38.01 21.85
CA ALA A 58 21.64 -38.10 20.70
C ALA A 58 20.16 -38.22 21.11
N ALA A 59 19.84 -39.01 22.14
CA ALA A 59 18.48 -39.15 22.66
C ALA A 59 17.98 -37.85 23.33
N ARG A 60 18.88 -37.13 24.01
CA ARG A 60 18.58 -35.82 24.61
C ARG A 60 18.31 -34.76 23.54
N ARG A 61 19.18 -34.64 22.53
CA ARG A 61 18.99 -33.72 21.39
C ARG A 61 17.70 -34.00 20.62
N ARG A 62 17.33 -35.28 20.45
CA ARG A 62 16.04 -35.66 19.83
C ARG A 62 14.84 -35.20 20.67
N ARG A 63 14.85 -35.42 21.98
CA ARG A 63 13.77 -34.95 22.89
C ARG A 63 13.68 -33.43 22.93
N GLU A 64 14.82 -32.73 22.94
CA GLU A 64 14.87 -31.26 22.89
C GLU A 64 14.33 -30.75 21.54
N SER A 65 14.63 -31.42 20.41
CA SER A 65 14.08 -31.07 19.10
C SER A 65 12.58 -31.36 18.96
N GLU A 66 12.08 -32.46 19.55
CA GLU A 66 10.65 -32.79 19.57
C GLU A 66 9.86 -31.79 20.41
N ALA A 67 10.41 -31.36 21.54
CA ALA A 67 9.81 -30.33 22.39
C ALA A 67 9.79 -28.95 21.72
N GLU A 68 10.86 -28.58 21.00
CA GLU A 68 10.91 -27.33 20.22
C GLU A 68 9.88 -27.36 19.08
N ILE A 69 9.76 -28.47 18.37
CA ILE A 69 8.74 -28.66 17.31
C ILE A 69 7.33 -28.59 17.88
N ALA A 70 7.08 -29.20 19.05
CA ALA A 70 5.78 -29.12 19.71
C ALA A 70 5.44 -27.68 20.15
N ALA A 71 6.40 -26.93 20.66
CA ALA A 71 6.22 -25.51 21.01
C ALA A 71 5.97 -24.63 19.77
N LEU A 72 6.65 -24.94 18.66
CA LEU A 72 6.43 -24.27 17.37
C LEU A 72 5.03 -24.53 16.82
N ARG A 73 4.52 -25.76 16.93
CA ARG A 73 3.15 -26.11 16.54
C ARG A 73 2.08 -25.37 17.34
N GLN A 74 2.37 -24.98 18.58
CA GLN A 74 1.46 -24.16 19.39
C GLN A 74 1.42 -22.68 18.97
N LEU A 75 2.39 -22.20 18.17
CA LEU A 75 2.50 -20.79 17.76
C LEU A 75 1.69 -20.45 16.50
N LEU A 76 1.15 -21.44 15.80
CA LEU A 76 0.35 -21.23 14.60
C LEU A 76 -0.97 -22.01 14.69
N PRO A 77 -2.08 -21.44 14.19
CA PRO A 77 -3.31 -22.20 14.04
C PRO A 77 -3.12 -23.32 13.01
N ASP A 78 -3.68 -24.50 13.28
CA ASP A 78 -3.66 -25.66 12.38
C ASP A 78 -4.66 -25.42 11.24
N ARG A 79 -4.22 -24.65 10.24
CA ARG A 79 -5.02 -24.33 9.05
C ARG A 79 -4.50 -25.12 7.85
N PRO A 80 -5.39 -25.77 7.08
CA PRO A 80 -4.99 -26.38 5.82
C PRO A 80 -4.46 -25.30 4.86
N GLU A 81 -3.38 -25.60 4.14
CA GLU A 81 -2.83 -24.74 3.09
C GLU A 81 -3.17 -25.38 1.73
N ALA A 82 -3.39 -24.55 0.71
CA ALA A 82 -3.67 -25.05 -0.64
C ALA A 82 -2.90 -24.25 -1.69
N ARG A 83 -2.49 -24.95 -2.74
CA ARG A 83 -1.97 -24.40 -3.98
C ARG A 83 -3.02 -24.58 -5.07
N VAL A 84 -3.44 -23.47 -5.67
CA VAL A 84 -4.41 -23.45 -6.77
C VAL A 84 -3.70 -22.97 -8.03
N THR A 85 -3.73 -23.82 -9.06
CA THR A 85 -3.27 -23.47 -10.42
C THR A 85 -4.46 -23.04 -11.24
N THR A 86 -4.41 -21.84 -11.82
CA THR A 86 -5.49 -21.27 -12.61
C THR A 86 -5.32 -21.50 -14.10
N VAL A 87 -6.41 -21.34 -14.87
CA VAL A 87 -6.44 -21.54 -16.35
C VAL A 87 -5.48 -20.63 -17.11
N ASP A 88 -5.12 -19.48 -16.54
CA ASP A 88 -4.12 -18.56 -17.07
C ASP A 88 -2.66 -18.97 -16.74
N GLY A 89 -2.48 -20.14 -16.11
CA GLY A 89 -1.18 -20.69 -15.71
C GLY A 89 -0.58 -20.07 -14.45
N ARG A 90 -1.30 -19.19 -13.75
CA ARG A 90 -0.84 -18.62 -12.48
C ARG A 90 -1.03 -19.63 -11.34
N VAL A 91 -0.16 -19.54 -10.35
CA VAL A 91 -0.23 -20.36 -9.13
C VAL A 91 -0.49 -19.44 -7.94
N ARG A 92 -1.48 -19.79 -7.12
CA ARG A 92 -1.84 -19.10 -5.88
C ARG A 92 -1.66 -20.06 -4.71
N GLU A 93 -0.94 -19.63 -3.68
CA GLU A 93 -0.75 -20.41 -2.46
C GLU A 93 -1.21 -19.59 -1.26
N GLY A 94 -1.92 -20.22 -0.34
CA GLY A 94 -2.32 -19.62 0.93
C GLY A 94 -3.14 -20.57 1.80
N ALA A 95 -3.55 -20.07 2.96
CA ALA A 95 -4.40 -20.83 3.88
C ALA A 95 -5.77 -21.02 3.23
N LEU A 96 -6.25 -22.26 3.18
CA LEU A 96 -7.56 -22.61 2.66
C LEU A 96 -8.61 -22.19 3.69
N ILE A 97 -9.41 -21.18 3.32
CA ILE A 97 -10.51 -20.68 4.15
C ILE A 97 -11.77 -21.49 3.87
N ARG A 98 -12.07 -21.71 2.58
CA ARG A 98 -13.29 -22.41 2.18
C ARG A 98 -13.15 -23.01 0.79
N GLU A 99 -13.73 -24.19 0.62
CA GLU A 99 -13.92 -24.85 -0.69
C GLU A 99 -15.43 -25.00 -0.93
N SER A 100 -15.94 -24.47 -2.05
CA SER A 100 -17.35 -24.62 -2.43
C SER A 100 -17.51 -24.85 -3.94
N ALA A 101 -18.75 -25.12 -4.37
CA ALA A 101 -19.08 -25.29 -5.79
C ALA A 101 -18.73 -24.05 -6.64
N ASP A 102 -18.78 -22.86 -6.03
CA ASP A 102 -18.48 -21.58 -6.69
C ASP A 102 -16.97 -21.35 -6.88
N GLY A 103 -16.12 -22.04 -6.13
CA GLY A 103 -14.67 -21.87 -6.19
C GLY A 103 -13.96 -22.12 -4.87
N ILE A 104 -12.67 -21.74 -4.84
CA ILE A 104 -11.80 -21.87 -3.68
C ILE A 104 -11.45 -20.50 -3.12
N GLU A 105 -11.62 -20.34 -1.82
CA GLU A 105 -11.27 -19.12 -1.09
C GLU A 105 -9.97 -19.33 -0.30
N LEU A 106 -8.93 -18.60 -0.69
CA LEU A 106 -7.61 -18.62 -0.05
C LEU A 106 -7.36 -17.32 0.70
N GLU A 107 -6.76 -17.38 1.89
CA GLU A 107 -6.18 -16.21 2.53
C GLU A 107 -4.74 -16.02 2.02
N VAL A 108 -4.50 -14.95 1.28
CA VAL A 108 -3.19 -14.60 0.71
C VAL A 108 -2.80 -13.20 1.18
N GLY A 109 -1.71 -13.08 1.95
CA GLY A 109 -1.25 -11.78 2.44
C GLY A 109 -2.26 -11.04 3.32
N GLY A 110 -3.16 -11.76 3.99
CA GLY A 110 -4.20 -11.21 4.86
C GLY A 110 -5.45 -10.71 4.13
N SER A 111 -5.61 -11.01 2.85
CA SER A 111 -6.86 -10.78 2.09
C SER A 111 -7.44 -12.11 1.62
N ASN A 112 -8.77 -12.23 1.63
CA ASN A 112 -9.45 -13.40 1.09
C ASN A 112 -9.54 -13.25 -0.44
N LEU A 113 -9.01 -14.24 -1.15
CA LEU A 113 -9.04 -14.33 -2.59
C LEU A 113 -9.97 -15.49 -2.97
N LEU A 114 -11.14 -15.16 -3.54
CA LEU A 114 -12.01 -16.14 -4.16
C LEU A 114 -11.54 -16.42 -5.60
N ILE A 115 -11.17 -17.67 -5.88
CA ILE A 115 -10.82 -18.17 -7.20
C ILE A 115 -12.03 -18.95 -7.71
N PRO A 116 -12.77 -18.45 -8.72
CA PRO A 116 -13.94 -19.13 -9.24
C PRO A 116 -13.60 -20.52 -9.79
N SER A 117 -14.47 -21.51 -9.60
CA SER A 117 -14.25 -22.88 -10.07
C SER A 117 -13.98 -22.98 -11.57
N SER A 118 -14.55 -22.07 -12.36
CA SER A 118 -14.30 -21.94 -13.81
C SER A 118 -12.87 -21.55 -14.19
N GLN A 119 -12.11 -20.99 -13.24
CA GLN A 119 -10.74 -20.55 -13.43
C GLN A 119 -9.72 -21.54 -12.86
N ILE A 120 -10.15 -22.63 -12.22
CA ILE A 120 -9.27 -23.60 -11.54
C ILE A 120 -8.93 -24.75 -12.49
N VAL A 121 -7.63 -25.03 -12.63
CA VAL A 121 -7.11 -26.20 -13.35
C VAL A 121 -6.78 -27.32 -12.36
N GLU A 122 -6.11 -26.97 -11.27
CA GLU A 122 -5.62 -27.94 -10.30
C GLU A 122 -5.61 -27.34 -8.91
N VAL A 123 -5.89 -28.18 -7.91
CA VAL A 123 -5.88 -27.85 -6.49
C VAL A 123 -5.04 -28.90 -5.79
N GLU A 124 -3.95 -28.46 -5.17
CA GLU A 124 -3.04 -29.30 -4.40
C GLU A 124 -3.14 -28.89 -2.92
N ASN A 125 -3.53 -29.83 -2.06
CA ASN A 125 -3.52 -29.62 -0.62
C ASN A 125 -2.09 -29.72 -0.10
N LEU A 126 -1.62 -28.66 0.55
CA LEU A 126 -0.28 -28.58 1.11
C LEU A 126 -0.28 -28.99 2.58
N PRO A 127 0.88 -29.47 3.10
CA PRO A 127 1.05 -29.67 4.53
C PRO A 127 0.78 -28.39 5.33
N PRO A 128 0.41 -28.48 6.62
CA PRO A 128 0.28 -27.31 7.48
C PRO A 128 1.52 -26.41 7.44
N LEU A 129 1.31 -25.11 7.63
CA LEU A 129 2.38 -24.10 7.52
C LEU A 129 3.60 -24.44 8.39
N ILE A 130 3.37 -25.02 9.57
CA ILE A 130 4.45 -25.39 10.48
C ILE A 130 5.32 -26.53 9.95
N ASP A 131 4.74 -27.54 9.30
CA ASP A 131 5.51 -28.63 8.73
C ASP A 131 6.31 -28.14 7.52
N GLN A 132 5.71 -27.28 6.68
CA GLN A 132 6.42 -26.59 5.60
C GLN A 132 7.57 -25.71 6.12
N TYR A 133 7.38 -25.03 7.25
CA TYR A 133 8.43 -24.24 7.91
C TYR A 133 9.61 -25.13 8.34
N LEU A 134 9.33 -26.26 8.99
CA LEU A 134 10.38 -27.18 9.46
C LEU A 134 11.17 -27.79 8.30
N GLU A 135 10.48 -28.23 7.24
CA GLU A 135 11.11 -28.77 6.04
C GLU A 135 12.01 -27.73 5.36
N ARG A 136 11.48 -26.52 5.11
CA ARG A 136 12.24 -25.44 4.50
C ARG A 136 13.43 -25.02 5.37
N ARG A 137 13.23 -24.89 6.69
CA ARG A 137 14.32 -24.54 7.61
C ARG A 137 15.42 -25.59 7.64
N ALA A 138 15.08 -26.88 7.55
CA ALA A 138 16.06 -27.96 7.47
C ALA A 138 16.87 -27.94 6.15
N SER A 139 16.31 -27.37 5.08
CA SER A 139 17.01 -27.21 3.80
C SER A 139 17.91 -25.97 3.72
N LEU A 140 17.86 -25.08 4.71
CA LEU A 140 18.66 -23.84 4.71
C LEU A 140 20.05 -24.05 5.30
N GLU A 141 21.07 -23.66 4.53
CA GLU A 141 22.45 -23.61 5.01
C GLU A 141 22.60 -22.57 6.15
N PRO A 142 23.37 -22.86 7.22
CA PRO A 142 23.56 -21.95 8.35
C PRO A 142 24.05 -20.54 7.99
N GLY A 143 24.89 -20.41 6.96
CA GLY A 143 25.49 -19.15 6.54
C GLY A 143 24.80 -18.43 5.38
N ASP A 144 23.75 -19.00 4.79
CA ASP A 144 23.06 -18.37 3.65
C ASP A 144 22.03 -17.34 4.14
N LEU A 145 22.52 -16.14 4.43
CA LEU A 145 21.69 -15.03 4.91
C LEU A 145 20.65 -14.59 3.87
N ALA A 146 20.96 -14.71 2.56
CA ALA A 146 20.04 -14.31 1.50
C ALA A 146 18.86 -15.29 1.37
N ALA A 147 19.12 -16.59 1.48
CA ALA A 147 18.09 -17.62 1.51
C ALA A 147 17.22 -17.50 2.78
N ARG A 148 17.85 -17.25 3.94
CA ARG A 148 17.12 -17.00 5.20
C ARG A 148 16.25 -15.74 5.14
N MET A 149 16.73 -14.67 4.50
CA MET A 149 15.95 -13.45 4.31
C MET A 149 14.72 -13.69 3.41
N SER A 150 14.92 -14.45 2.34
CA SER A 150 13.83 -14.86 1.44
C SER A 150 12.81 -15.74 2.17
N PHE A 151 13.28 -16.62 3.07
CA PHE A 151 12.44 -17.45 3.91
C PHE A 151 11.62 -16.66 4.94
N ALA A 152 12.21 -15.66 5.58
CA ALA A 152 11.50 -14.74 6.47
C ALA A 152 10.41 -13.95 5.71
N THR A 153 10.68 -13.55 4.47
CA THR A 153 9.69 -12.90 3.58
C THR A 153 8.54 -13.85 3.24
N TRP A 154 8.83 -15.12 2.98
CA TRP A 154 7.82 -16.16 2.73
C TRP A 154 6.90 -16.35 3.94
N LEU A 155 7.45 -16.38 5.16
CA LEU A 155 6.68 -16.43 6.42
C LEU A 155 5.83 -15.18 6.63
N ARG A 156 6.38 -13.99 6.34
CA ARG A 156 5.67 -12.71 6.44
C ARG A 156 4.43 -12.67 5.55
N ASN A 157 4.54 -13.15 4.32
CA ASN A 157 3.42 -13.18 3.37
C ASN A 157 2.28 -14.12 3.83
N ARG A 158 2.58 -15.08 4.70
CA ARG A 158 1.63 -16.00 5.34
C ARG A 158 1.21 -15.57 6.75
N ARG A 159 1.55 -14.33 7.13
CA ARG A 159 1.25 -13.74 8.45
C ARG A 159 1.82 -14.52 9.64
N ALA A 160 2.79 -15.40 9.42
CA ALA A 160 3.52 -16.11 10.48
C ALA A 160 4.61 -15.18 11.06
N PHE A 161 4.19 -14.05 11.63
CA PHE A 161 5.09 -12.96 12.00
C PHE A 161 6.06 -13.36 13.11
N ARG A 162 5.64 -14.22 14.06
CA ARG A 162 6.54 -14.70 15.11
C ARG A 162 7.61 -15.63 14.57
N LEU A 163 7.29 -16.48 13.59
CA LEU A 163 8.28 -17.32 12.91
C LEU A 163 9.21 -16.48 12.03
N ALA A 164 8.67 -15.52 11.29
CA ALA A 164 9.48 -14.59 10.50
C ALA A 164 10.48 -13.82 11.40
N LEU A 165 10.02 -13.31 12.54
CA LEU A 165 10.86 -12.58 13.49
C LEU A 165 11.97 -13.47 14.06
N ARG A 166 11.68 -14.75 14.33
CA ARG A 166 12.70 -15.72 14.76
C ARG A 166 13.82 -15.85 13.73
N GLU A 167 13.48 -16.03 12.45
CA GLU A 167 14.49 -16.16 11.40
C GLU A 167 15.28 -14.86 11.18
N ILE A 168 14.62 -13.70 11.25
CA ILE A 168 15.29 -12.38 11.18
C ILE A 168 16.28 -12.21 12.33
N LYS A 169 15.94 -12.63 13.55
CA LYS A 169 16.86 -12.59 14.69
C LYS A 169 18.09 -13.47 14.49
N THR A 170 17.95 -14.65 13.91
CA THR A 170 19.11 -15.49 13.52
C THR A 170 19.99 -14.81 12.47
N ILE A 171 19.41 -14.05 11.53
CA ILE A 171 20.22 -13.26 10.58
C ILE A 171 20.99 -12.17 11.32
N LEU A 172 20.37 -11.46 12.26
CA LEU A 172 21.01 -10.40 13.03
C LEU A 172 22.06 -10.90 14.03
N GLU A 173 21.95 -12.14 14.50
CA GLU A 173 23.01 -12.80 15.29
C GLU A 173 24.28 -13.04 14.45
N LEU A 174 24.13 -13.34 13.16
CA LEU A 174 25.24 -13.60 12.24
C LEU A 174 25.79 -12.32 11.59
N ASP A 175 24.92 -11.36 11.28
CA ASP A 175 25.24 -10.05 10.70
C ASP A 175 24.41 -8.95 11.39
N PRO A 176 24.89 -8.41 12.52
CA PRO A 176 24.15 -7.40 13.30
C PRO A 176 23.88 -6.09 12.56
N MET A 177 24.63 -5.80 11.50
CA MET A 177 24.51 -4.56 10.73
C MET A 177 23.77 -4.74 9.42
N ASN A 178 23.11 -5.89 9.22
CA ASN A 178 22.35 -6.16 8.00
C ASN A 178 21.18 -5.17 7.87
N PRO A 179 21.21 -4.23 6.90
CA PRO A 179 20.21 -3.16 6.84
C PRO A 179 18.80 -3.69 6.51
N LEU A 180 18.70 -4.82 5.81
CA LEU A 180 17.42 -5.44 5.46
C LEU A 180 16.80 -6.14 6.67
N ALA A 181 17.60 -6.88 7.44
CA ALA A 181 17.13 -7.57 8.63
C ALA A 181 16.73 -6.60 9.75
N VAL A 182 17.48 -5.50 9.97
CA VAL A 182 17.12 -4.45 10.94
C VAL A 182 15.79 -3.78 10.59
N ALA A 183 15.58 -3.48 9.31
CA ALA A 183 14.33 -2.87 8.85
C ALA A 183 13.13 -3.83 9.04
N GLU A 184 13.31 -5.13 8.70
CA GLU A 184 12.26 -6.12 8.85
C GLU A 184 11.98 -6.52 10.30
N GLU A 185 12.98 -6.57 11.17
CA GLU A 185 12.77 -6.79 12.61
C GLU A 185 11.82 -5.73 13.19
N ARG A 186 12.13 -4.44 12.94
CA ARG A 186 11.30 -3.33 13.39
C ARG A 186 9.87 -3.39 12.85
N TRP A 187 9.71 -3.77 11.58
CA TRP A 187 8.38 -3.90 10.98
C TRP A 187 7.59 -5.06 11.61
N LEU A 188 8.21 -6.23 11.77
CA LEU A 188 7.58 -7.42 12.34
C LEU A 188 7.16 -7.21 13.81
N GLU A 189 8.00 -6.56 14.61
CA GLU A 189 7.68 -6.22 16.01
C GLU A 189 6.46 -5.28 16.10
N LEU A 190 6.36 -4.30 15.21
CA LEU A 190 5.19 -3.41 15.13
C LEU A 190 3.92 -4.17 14.77
N GLN A 191 3.98 -5.09 13.80
CA GLN A 191 2.81 -5.90 13.41
C GLN A 191 2.34 -6.81 14.55
N ILE A 192 3.28 -7.46 15.25
CA ILE A 192 2.96 -8.29 16.42
C ILE A 192 2.31 -7.43 17.52
N LYS A 193 2.83 -6.22 17.77
CA LYS A 193 2.28 -5.28 18.77
C LYS A 193 0.87 -4.79 18.40
N LEU A 194 0.55 -4.67 17.12
CA LEU A 194 -0.77 -4.28 16.64
C LEU A 194 -1.83 -5.38 16.75
N GLY A 195 -1.50 -6.55 17.29
CA GLY A 195 -2.43 -7.67 17.44
C GLY A 195 -2.82 -8.30 16.10
N LEU A 196 -2.08 -8.01 15.02
CA LEU A 196 -2.28 -8.64 13.71
C LEU A 196 -1.63 -10.04 13.62
N ALA A 197 -1.17 -10.57 14.77
CA ALA A 197 -0.34 -11.76 14.91
C ALA A 197 -1.09 -13.08 14.65
N ASP A 198 -0.38 -13.99 13.96
CA ASP A 198 -0.59 -15.43 13.79
C ASP A 198 -2.06 -15.92 13.81
N GLY A 199 -2.84 -15.45 12.84
CA GLY A 199 -4.07 -16.13 12.42
C GLY A 199 -5.22 -16.19 13.44
N ASP A 200 -5.24 -15.35 14.47
CA ASP A 200 -6.37 -15.31 15.42
C ASP A 200 -7.52 -14.45 14.85
N ARG A 201 -8.25 -15.03 13.91
CA ARG A 201 -9.66 -14.71 13.69
C ARG A 201 -10.43 -15.88 14.27
N PRO A 202 -11.19 -15.72 15.37
CA PRO A 202 -12.02 -16.79 15.89
C PRO A 202 -13.07 -17.12 14.84
N ASP A 203 -13.06 -18.39 14.44
CA ASP A 203 -14.07 -19.02 13.61
C ASP A 203 -15.32 -19.19 14.50
N GLY A 204 -16.43 -18.58 14.11
CA GLY A 204 -17.67 -18.65 14.88
C GLY A 204 -18.68 -17.58 14.50
N ASP A 205 -19.72 -18.02 13.77
CA ASP A 205 -21.06 -17.46 13.63
C ASP A 205 -21.18 -15.93 13.68
N GLN A 206 -21.39 -15.31 12.51
CA GLN A 206 -22.00 -13.99 12.44
C GLN A 206 -23.48 -14.12 12.82
N PRO A 207 -23.98 -13.45 13.88
CA PRO A 207 -25.39 -13.11 13.96
C PRO A 207 -25.64 -11.91 13.03
N GLU A 208 -26.78 -11.95 12.34
CA GLU A 208 -27.37 -10.83 11.63
C GLU A 208 -27.41 -9.54 12.48
N PRO A 209 -27.39 -8.35 11.85
CA PRO A 209 -27.26 -7.08 12.55
C PRO A 209 -28.62 -6.67 13.14
N GLU A 210 -28.81 -6.87 14.44
CA GLU A 210 -29.79 -6.11 15.20
C GLU A 210 -29.14 -4.91 15.88
N ASP A 211 -29.78 -3.76 15.66
CA ASP A 211 -29.56 -2.42 16.22
C ASP A 211 -28.79 -2.39 17.55
N ALA A 212 -27.47 -2.15 17.46
CA ALA A 212 -26.67 -1.69 18.58
C ALA A 212 -25.99 -0.37 18.20
N PRO A 213 -26.10 0.69 19.02
CA PRO A 213 -25.52 1.99 18.71
C PRO A 213 -24.00 1.89 18.66
N ASP A 214 -23.46 2.41 17.56
CA ASP A 214 -22.04 2.55 17.26
C ASP A 214 -21.28 3.18 18.45
N GLN A 215 -20.60 2.32 19.22
CA GLN A 215 -19.56 2.72 20.14
C GLN A 215 -18.21 2.19 19.65
N SER A 216 -17.91 2.48 18.38
CA SER A 216 -16.53 2.63 17.96
C SER A 216 -15.91 3.74 18.81
N ARG A 217 -15.10 3.39 19.81
CA ARG A 217 -14.25 4.37 20.49
C ARG A 217 -13.51 5.16 19.40
N PRO A 218 -13.64 6.50 19.34
CA PRO A 218 -12.94 7.28 18.35
C PRO A 218 -11.44 7.08 18.58
N ARG A 219 -10.76 6.41 17.64
CA ARG A 219 -9.32 6.62 17.50
C ARG A 219 -9.17 8.10 17.18
N ARG A 220 -8.74 8.86 18.19
CA ARG A 220 -8.40 10.29 18.11
C ARG A 220 -7.79 10.62 16.75
N GLN A 221 -8.59 11.16 15.83
CA GLN A 221 -8.13 11.99 14.72
C GLN A 221 -7.67 13.28 15.38
N LEU A 222 -6.42 13.35 15.83
CA LEU A 222 -5.92 14.61 16.34
C LEU A 222 -5.44 15.46 15.16
N GLY A 223 -6.23 16.50 14.88
CA GLY A 223 -5.83 17.72 14.19
C GLY A 223 -5.96 17.76 12.66
N PHE A 224 -5.81 16.66 11.90
CA PHE A 224 -5.91 16.73 10.43
C PHE A 224 -7.38 16.58 9.96
N PRO A 225 -8.01 17.63 9.38
CA PRO A 225 -9.37 17.54 8.87
C PRO A 225 -9.42 16.66 7.62
N LEU A 226 -9.97 15.46 7.76
CA LEU A 226 -10.27 14.57 6.63
C LEU A 226 -11.71 14.79 6.17
N LEU A 227 -11.96 14.51 4.89
CA LEU A 227 -13.30 14.57 4.32
C LEU A 227 -14.19 13.52 4.97
N THR A 228 -15.47 13.86 5.15
CA THR A 228 -16.48 12.88 5.57
C THR A 228 -16.83 11.93 4.42
N ARG A 229 -17.49 10.82 4.74
CA ARG A 229 -17.91 9.85 3.70
C ARG A 229 -18.89 10.46 2.70
N GLU A 230 -19.72 11.37 3.17
CA GLU A 230 -20.68 12.10 2.34
C GLU A 230 -19.97 13.05 1.37
N GLU A 231 -18.93 13.74 1.83
CA GLU A 231 -18.09 14.61 1.00
C GLU A 231 -17.28 13.79 -0.03
N VAL A 232 -16.74 12.64 0.37
CA VAL A 232 -16.08 11.68 -0.52
C VAL A 232 -17.04 11.22 -1.61
N ASN A 233 -18.23 10.77 -1.24
CA ASN A 233 -19.26 10.34 -2.19
C ASN A 233 -19.66 11.48 -3.14
N LEU A 234 -19.75 12.71 -2.63
CA LEU A 234 -20.05 13.86 -3.46
C LEU A 234 -18.96 14.09 -4.53
N LEU A 235 -17.67 14.04 -4.15
CA LEU A 235 -16.57 14.09 -5.11
C LEU A 235 -16.69 12.99 -6.17
N GLN A 236 -17.01 11.76 -5.76
CA GLN A 236 -17.21 10.65 -6.69
C GLN A 236 -18.33 10.95 -7.70
N VAL A 237 -19.47 11.49 -7.25
CA VAL A 237 -20.60 11.83 -8.13
C VAL A 237 -20.20 12.85 -9.19
N TYR A 238 -19.43 13.88 -8.82
CA TYR A 238 -18.95 14.90 -9.77
C TYR A 238 -17.98 14.35 -10.84
N GLU A 239 -17.32 13.22 -10.58
CA GLU A 239 -16.36 12.60 -11.50
C GLU A 239 -16.93 11.37 -12.23
N ILE A 240 -18.24 11.12 -12.17
CA ILE A 240 -18.86 10.03 -12.93
C ILE A 240 -18.82 10.33 -14.43
N ASP A 241 -18.17 9.44 -15.20
CA ASP A 241 -18.38 9.36 -16.65
C ASP A 241 -19.65 8.57 -16.95
N LEU A 242 -20.63 9.20 -17.59
CA LEU A 242 -21.90 8.55 -17.95
C LEU A 242 -21.76 7.53 -19.08
N ASN A 243 -20.66 7.54 -19.83
CA ASN A 243 -20.39 6.55 -20.89
C ASN A 243 -19.82 5.24 -20.32
N ASP A 244 -19.14 5.31 -19.19
CA ASP A 244 -18.60 4.17 -18.45
C ASP A 244 -18.87 4.35 -16.94
N PRO A 245 -20.15 4.27 -16.52
CA PRO A 245 -20.53 4.63 -15.17
C PRO A 245 -20.10 3.56 -14.17
N PRO A 246 -19.58 3.95 -12.99
CA PRO A 246 -19.38 3.00 -11.90
C PRO A 246 -20.73 2.49 -11.38
N ARG A 247 -20.71 1.48 -10.53
CA ARG A 247 -21.88 1.06 -9.76
C ARG A 247 -22.28 2.18 -8.79
N PHE A 248 -23.51 2.66 -8.94
CA PHE A 248 -24.13 3.60 -8.03
C PHE A 248 -25.62 3.29 -7.84
N ILE A 249 -26.18 3.81 -6.75
CA ILE A 249 -27.60 3.71 -6.43
C ILE A 249 -28.16 5.13 -6.29
N ILE A 250 -29.35 5.34 -6.83
CA ILE A 250 -30.18 6.50 -6.50
C ILE A 250 -31.39 5.96 -5.75
N PRO A 251 -31.54 6.29 -4.45
CA PRO A 251 -32.69 5.91 -3.65
C PRO A 251 -34.01 6.31 -4.31
N ARG A 252 -35.07 5.52 -4.11
CA ARG A 252 -36.34 5.73 -4.83
C ARG A 252 -37.02 7.04 -4.43
N ASP A 253 -36.99 7.35 -3.14
CA ASP A 253 -37.40 8.61 -2.53
C ASP A 253 -36.65 9.81 -3.10
N ALA A 254 -35.34 9.70 -3.35
CA ALA A 254 -34.56 10.75 -4.00
C ALA A 254 -35.01 10.99 -5.46
N ILE A 255 -35.33 9.92 -6.19
CA ILE A 255 -35.89 10.02 -7.55
C ILE A 255 -37.25 10.72 -7.51
N ASP A 256 -38.16 10.26 -6.65
CA ASP A 256 -39.50 10.85 -6.59
C ASP A 256 -39.42 12.34 -6.18
N SER A 257 -38.57 12.68 -5.20
CA SER A 257 -38.31 14.06 -4.79
C SER A 257 -37.71 14.92 -5.91
N PHE A 258 -36.77 14.39 -6.71
CA PHE A 258 -36.20 15.08 -7.86
C PHE A 258 -37.26 15.40 -8.92
N PHE A 259 -38.11 14.42 -9.26
CA PHE A 259 -39.17 14.62 -10.25
C PHE A 259 -40.25 15.60 -9.78
N ASP A 260 -40.51 15.66 -8.48
CA ASP A 260 -41.45 16.62 -7.90
C ASP A 260 -40.86 18.03 -7.84
N ALA A 261 -39.60 18.18 -7.43
CA ALA A 261 -38.90 19.46 -7.35
C ALA A 261 -38.71 20.12 -8.74
N TYR A 262 -38.40 19.30 -9.76
CA TYR A 262 -38.15 19.77 -11.13
C TYR A 262 -39.32 19.54 -12.09
N ARG A 263 -40.55 19.36 -11.57
CA ARG A 263 -41.73 19.04 -12.38
C ARG A 263 -41.96 20.01 -13.55
N ASP A 264 -41.75 21.30 -13.30
CA ASP A 264 -41.98 22.37 -14.27
C ASP A 264 -40.72 22.75 -15.06
N HIS A 265 -39.61 22.01 -14.89
CA HIS A 265 -38.36 22.32 -15.58
C HIS A 265 -38.44 21.97 -17.08
N PRO A 266 -37.89 22.79 -18.00
CA PRO A 266 -38.02 22.56 -19.45
C PRO A 266 -37.46 21.24 -19.98
N LEU A 267 -36.49 20.65 -19.27
CA LEU A 267 -35.90 19.35 -19.60
C LEU A 267 -36.70 18.17 -19.01
N MET A 268 -37.68 18.43 -18.14
CA MET A 268 -38.53 17.41 -17.55
C MET A 268 -39.63 17.02 -18.55
N PRO A 269 -39.98 15.73 -18.70
CA PRO A 269 -41.08 15.36 -19.57
C PRO A 269 -42.39 16.05 -19.17
N PRO A 270 -43.13 16.63 -20.12
CA PRO A 270 -44.31 17.45 -19.82
C PRO A 270 -45.47 16.61 -19.30
N THR A 271 -45.57 15.35 -19.73
CA THR A 271 -46.68 14.47 -19.34
C THR A 271 -46.33 13.57 -18.16
N GLU A 272 -47.35 13.26 -17.34
CA GLU A 272 -47.20 12.35 -16.20
C GLU A 272 -46.79 10.93 -16.64
N ILE A 273 -47.32 10.49 -17.79
CA ILE A 273 -47.01 9.18 -18.36
C ILE A 273 -45.52 9.09 -18.72
N GLU A 274 -44.96 10.12 -19.35
CA GLU A 274 -43.53 10.14 -19.70
C GLU A 274 -42.63 10.27 -18.47
N ARG A 275 -43.05 11.02 -17.45
CA ARG A 275 -42.34 11.09 -16.16
C ARG A 275 -42.28 9.72 -15.48
N GLU A 276 -43.42 9.05 -15.39
CA GLU A 276 -43.51 7.70 -14.80
C GLU A 276 -42.72 6.66 -15.61
N ALA A 277 -42.65 6.79 -16.94
CA ALA A 277 -41.78 5.98 -17.77
C ALA A 277 -40.29 6.25 -17.44
N LEU A 278 -39.90 7.52 -17.32
CA LEU A 278 -38.51 7.90 -17.03
C LEU A 278 -38.06 7.48 -15.62
N LYS A 279 -38.93 7.51 -14.61
CA LYS A 279 -38.63 6.98 -13.26
C LYS A 279 -38.30 5.48 -13.25
N ARG A 280 -38.72 4.73 -14.27
CA ARG A 280 -38.42 3.29 -14.47
C ARG A 280 -37.23 3.06 -15.40
N ALA A 281 -36.69 4.11 -16.02
CA ALA A 281 -35.53 4.01 -16.89
C ALA A 281 -34.25 3.65 -16.09
N PRO A 282 -33.17 3.26 -16.78
CA PRO A 282 -31.87 3.03 -16.14
C PRO A 282 -31.43 4.24 -15.31
N ARG A 283 -30.82 3.99 -14.15
CA ARG A 283 -30.40 5.04 -13.22
C ARG A 283 -29.44 6.05 -13.86
N THR A 284 -28.60 5.61 -14.80
CA THR A 284 -27.72 6.47 -15.60
C THR A 284 -28.48 7.55 -16.36
N LYS A 285 -29.69 7.26 -16.87
CA LYS A 285 -30.53 8.26 -17.56
C LYS A 285 -31.12 9.30 -16.61
N ILE A 286 -31.41 8.89 -15.38
CA ILE A 286 -31.89 9.80 -14.33
C ILE A 286 -30.73 10.71 -13.89
N LEU A 287 -29.54 10.14 -13.67
CA LEU A 287 -28.34 10.90 -13.33
C LEU A 287 -27.94 11.88 -14.45
N GLU A 288 -27.99 11.44 -15.71
CA GLU A 288 -27.77 12.30 -16.88
C GLU A 288 -28.74 13.50 -16.86
N LEU A 289 -30.01 13.27 -16.53
CA LEU A 289 -30.98 14.34 -16.42
C LEU A 289 -30.67 15.29 -15.26
N MET A 290 -30.31 14.77 -14.08
CA MET A 290 -29.88 15.57 -12.93
C MET A 290 -28.69 16.47 -13.30
N PHE A 291 -27.69 15.95 -14.02
CA PHE A 291 -26.53 16.71 -14.48
C PHE A 291 -26.90 17.80 -15.48
N ARG A 292 -27.75 17.49 -16.46
CA ARG A 292 -28.21 18.48 -17.46
C ARG A 292 -29.07 19.58 -16.86
N MET A 293 -29.80 19.30 -15.78
CA MET A 293 -30.59 20.28 -15.04
C MET A 293 -29.77 21.04 -13.98
N HIS A 294 -28.51 20.65 -13.75
CA HIS A 294 -27.70 21.14 -12.63
C HIS A 294 -28.42 20.99 -11.27
N ALA A 295 -29.10 19.87 -11.06
CA ALA A 295 -29.86 19.57 -9.84
C ALA A 295 -28.93 19.15 -8.67
N ARG A 296 -28.02 20.05 -8.28
CA ARG A 296 -26.88 19.80 -7.38
C ARG A 296 -27.32 19.34 -5.98
N GLU A 297 -28.49 19.76 -5.54
CA GLU A 297 -29.09 19.37 -4.26
C GLU A 297 -29.43 17.88 -4.18
N PHE A 298 -29.53 17.19 -5.33
CA PHE A 298 -29.78 15.75 -5.39
C PHE A 298 -28.50 14.93 -5.53
N TYR A 299 -27.33 15.55 -5.71
CA TYR A 299 -26.09 14.81 -5.94
C TYR A 299 -25.63 14.06 -4.69
N SER A 300 -25.88 14.61 -3.50
CA SER A 300 -25.60 13.93 -2.23
C SER A 300 -26.43 12.66 -2.01
N GLU A 301 -27.59 12.55 -2.66
CA GLU A 301 -28.45 11.37 -2.57
C GLU A 301 -27.97 10.20 -3.45
N VAL A 302 -27.16 10.50 -4.46
CA VAL A 302 -26.56 9.48 -5.33
C VAL A 302 -25.44 8.80 -4.56
N ARG A 303 -25.58 7.50 -4.30
CA ARG A 303 -24.59 6.71 -3.55
C ARG A 303 -23.73 5.91 -4.50
N VAL A 304 -22.47 6.30 -4.63
CA VAL A 304 -21.47 5.60 -5.44
C VAL A 304 -20.91 4.44 -4.62
N GLN A 305 -20.89 3.24 -5.21
CA GLN A 305 -20.49 2.01 -4.52
C GLN A 305 -19.04 1.60 -4.85
N GLU A 306 -18.48 2.12 -5.93
CA GLU A 306 -17.11 1.88 -6.37
C GLU A 306 -16.50 3.13 -6.96
N ASP A 307 -15.18 3.27 -6.85
CA ASP A 307 -14.47 4.44 -7.35
C ASP A 307 -14.72 4.61 -8.86
N PRO A 308 -15.13 5.82 -9.32
CA PRO A 308 -15.04 6.17 -10.73
C PRO A 308 -13.62 5.97 -11.25
N GLU A 309 -13.46 5.68 -12.54
CA GLU A 309 -12.16 5.38 -13.17
C GLU A 309 -11.08 6.43 -12.82
N THR A 310 -11.44 7.71 -12.77
CA THR A 310 -10.55 8.80 -12.37
C THR A 310 -9.99 8.65 -10.96
N PHE A 311 -10.80 8.25 -10.00
CA PHE A 311 -10.35 8.03 -8.63
C PHE A 311 -9.66 6.67 -8.45
N ALA A 312 -10.06 5.65 -9.22
CA ALA A 312 -9.34 4.39 -9.26
C ALA A 312 -7.89 4.59 -9.75
N ARG A 313 -7.71 5.38 -10.82
CA ARG A 313 -6.39 5.83 -11.33
C ARG A 313 -5.64 6.65 -10.30
N PHE A 314 -6.27 7.66 -9.71
CA PHE A 314 -5.60 8.47 -8.69
C PHE A 314 -5.10 7.61 -7.53
N ARG A 315 -5.94 6.73 -7.00
CA ARG A 315 -5.60 5.84 -5.89
C ARG A 315 -4.44 4.91 -6.25
N GLY A 316 -4.54 4.25 -7.40
CA GLY A 316 -3.59 3.22 -7.84
C GLY A 316 -2.27 3.78 -8.36
N ASP A 317 -2.35 4.70 -9.32
CA ASP A 317 -1.25 5.14 -10.17
C ASP A 317 -0.51 6.37 -9.61
N VAL A 318 -1.16 7.14 -8.75
CA VAL A 318 -0.62 8.40 -8.21
C VAL A 318 -0.40 8.30 -6.71
N HIS A 319 -1.49 8.23 -5.95
CA HIS A 319 -1.51 8.29 -4.49
C HIS A 319 -0.63 7.18 -3.89
N ARG A 320 -1.01 5.91 -4.11
CA ARG A 320 -0.27 4.76 -3.58
C ARG A 320 1.09 4.56 -4.28
N ARG A 321 1.15 4.80 -5.59
CA ARG A 321 2.31 4.46 -6.41
C ARG A 321 3.54 5.28 -6.04
N TRP A 322 3.38 6.59 -5.86
CA TRP A 322 4.53 7.47 -5.68
C TRP A 322 4.27 8.64 -4.73
N LEU A 323 3.07 9.24 -4.73
CA LEU A 323 2.79 10.45 -3.94
C LEU A 323 3.06 10.23 -2.45
N MET A 324 2.54 9.15 -1.89
CA MET A 324 2.68 8.87 -0.45
C MET A 324 4.11 8.53 -0.03
N ASN A 325 4.89 7.94 -0.92
CA ASN A 325 6.24 7.46 -0.61
C ASN A 325 7.33 8.48 -0.93
N ALA A 326 7.06 9.44 -1.81
CA ALA A 326 8.03 10.44 -2.25
C ALA A 326 7.70 11.86 -1.75
N CYS A 327 6.42 12.24 -1.74
CA CYS A 327 6.01 13.62 -1.44
C CYS A 327 5.42 13.74 -0.03
N ALA A 328 4.46 12.88 0.33
CA ALA A 328 3.75 12.95 1.61
C ALA A 328 4.47 12.23 2.76
N THR A 329 5.81 12.20 2.73
CA THR A 329 6.61 11.61 3.81
C THR A 329 6.70 12.56 5.00
N THR A 330 6.98 12.04 6.20
CA THR A 330 7.16 12.85 7.42
C THR A 330 8.26 13.90 7.28
N ASP A 331 9.27 13.65 6.44
CA ASP A 331 10.38 14.60 6.22
C ASP A 331 10.01 15.72 5.22
N CYS A 332 8.89 15.58 4.51
CA CYS A 332 8.44 16.46 3.43
C CYS A 332 7.00 16.95 3.70
N HIS A 333 6.06 16.69 2.80
CA HIS A 333 4.69 17.21 2.85
C HIS A 333 3.76 16.45 3.80
N GLY A 334 4.25 15.45 4.53
CA GLY A 334 3.46 14.67 5.49
C GLY A 334 3.87 14.84 6.95
N GLY A 335 4.68 15.86 7.26
CA GLY A 335 5.13 16.14 8.63
C GLY A 335 5.16 17.62 8.99
N ALA A 336 5.75 17.92 10.15
CA ALA A 336 5.67 19.25 10.77
C ALA A 336 6.23 20.41 9.92
N GLU A 337 7.12 20.12 8.98
CA GLU A 337 7.76 21.12 8.11
C GLU A 337 7.12 21.19 6.70
N ALA A 338 5.93 20.62 6.51
CA ALA A 338 5.26 20.56 5.20
C ALA A 338 4.90 21.94 4.61
N GLY A 339 4.90 22.98 5.45
CA GLY A 339 4.50 24.33 5.06
C GLY A 339 3.04 24.38 4.61
N ARG A 340 2.77 25.05 3.48
CA ARG A 340 1.41 25.23 2.92
C ARG A 340 0.84 23.95 2.32
N LEU A 341 1.67 23.11 1.71
CA LEU A 341 1.23 21.86 1.10
C LEU A 341 1.40 20.74 2.11
N TYR A 342 0.34 20.46 2.86
CA TYR A 342 0.32 19.44 3.90
C TYR A 342 -0.65 18.32 3.53
N LEU A 343 -0.15 17.09 3.47
CA LEU A 343 -0.88 15.90 3.04
C LEU A 343 -1.03 14.91 4.20
N SER A 344 -2.17 14.26 4.27
CA SER A 344 -2.40 13.23 5.28
C SER A 344 -1.70 11.93 4.89
N LYS A 345 -0.96 11.34 5.84
CA LYS A 345 -0.26 10.07 5.69
C LYS A 345 -0.87 8.91 6.48
N ASP A 346 -1.86 9.19 7.32
CA ASP A 346 -2.37 8.20 8.26
C ASP A 346 -3.57 7.46 7.68
N GLY A 347 -3.45 6.15 7.48
CA GLY A 347 -4.50 5.35 6.83
C GLY A 347 -4.47 5.45 5.31
N LEU A 348 -3.31 5.23 4.70
CA LEU A 348 -2.98 5.42 3.28
C LEU A 348 -3.98 4.90 2.25
N ASN A 349 -4.78 3.87 2.57
CA ASN A 349 -5.75 3.27 1.64
C ASN A 349 -7.21 3.59 1.99
N ARG A 350 -7.45 4.41 3.02
CA ARG A 350 -8.81 4.84 3.39
C ARG A 350 -9.29 5.90 2.42
N ASP A 351 -10.57 5.83 2.06
CA ASP A 351 -11.18 6.75 1.11
C ASP A 351 -11.08 8.19 1.62
N GLU A 352 -11.34 8.42 2.90
CA GLU A 352 -11.24 9.76 3.49
C GLU A 352 -9.85 10.38 3.28
N VAL A 353 -8.78 9.59 3.29
CA VAL A 353 -7.40 10.08 3.12
C VAL A 353 -7.05 10.27 1.65
N VAL A 354 -7.43 9.32 0.80
CA VAL A 354 -7.17 9.39 -0.65
C VAL A 354 -7.86 10.62 -1.22
N TYR A 355 -9.15 10.78 -0.94
CA TYR A 355 -9.95 11.88 -1.47
C TYR A 355 -9.61 13.23 -0.86
N THR A 356 -9.26 13.29 0.42
CA THR A 356 -8.72 14.53 1.01
C THR A 356 -7.42 14.95 0.33
N ASN A 357 -6.48 14.03 0.15
CA ASN A 357 -5.22 14.36 -0.53
C ASN A 357 -5.45 14.78 -1.99
N PHE A 358 -6.39 14.14 -2.70
CA PHE A 358 -6.83 14.61 -4.02
C PHE A 358 -7.31 16.06 -3.97
N LEU A 359 -8.27 16.36 -3.09
CA LEU A 359 -8.87 17.68 -3.00
C LEU A 359 -7.85 18.76 -2.64
N ILE A 360 -6.89 18.43 -1.76
CA ILE A 360 -5.78 19.32 -1.43
C ILE A 360 -4.97 19.62 -2.69
N LEU A 361 -4.58 18.60 -3.47
CA LEU A 361 -3.77 18.79 -4.68
C LEU A 361 -4.53 19.58 -5.76
N ASP A 362 -5.82 19.30 -5.95
CA ASP A 362 -6.69 19.95 -6.93
C ASP A 362 -6.93 21.43 -6.60
N LYS A 363 -7.07 21.77 -5.32
CA LYS A 363 -7.23 23.16 -4.84
C LYS A 363 -5.92 23.91 -4.61
N PHE A 364 -4.77 23.23 -4.60
CA PHE A 364 -3.52 23.89 -4.24
C PHE A 364 -3.04 24.83 -5.33
N GLU A 365 -2.72 26.05 -4.93
CA GLU A 365 -2.06 27.04 -5.76
C GLU A 365 -0.67 27.37 -5.21
N LEU A 366 0.28 27.54 -6.12
CA LEU A 366 1.60 28.08 -5.82
C LEU A 366 1.50 29.52 -5.32
N ALA A 367 2.62 30.08 -4.85
CA ALA A 367 2.66 31.44 -4.32
C ALA A 367 2.27 32.52 -5.35
N ASP A 368 2.40 32.22 -6.64
CA ASP A 368 2.03 33.11 -7.76
C ASP A 368 0.59 32.90 -8.27
N GLY A 369 -0.18 32.01 -7.63
CA GLY A 369 -1.55 31.66 -8.02
C GLY A 369 -1.64 30.57 -9.09
N THR A 370 -0.51 30.00 -9.53
CA THR A 370 -0.53 28.90 -10.51
C THR A 370 -1.10 27.63 -9.85
N PRO A 371 -2.13 26.99 -10.43
CA PRO A 371 -2.65 25.71 -9.92
C PRO A 371 -1.58 24.60 -9.97
N LEU A 372 -1.54 23.77 -8.94
CA LEU A 372 -0.60 22.65 -8.85
C LEU A 372 -0.84 21.60 -9.96
N ILE A 373 -2.08 21.46 -10.39
CA ILE A 373 -2.52 20.59 -11.49
C ILE A 373 -2.92 21.45 -12.68
N ASN A 374 -2.26 21.26 -13.82
CA ASN A 374 -2.60 21.91 -15.07
C ASN A 374 -3.48 20.99 -15.93
N HIS A 375 -4.79 21.21 -15.91
CA HIS A 375 -5.75 20.39 -16.65
C HIS A 375 -5.63 20.52 -18.18
N ASN A 376 -5.13 21.65 -18.69
CA ASN A 376 -5.03 21.90 -20.13
C ASN A 376 -3.75 21.31 -20.74
N ALA A 377 -2.66 21.29 -19.98
CA ALA A 377 -1.39 20.69 -20.34
C ALA A 377 -0.86 19.86 -19.16
N PRO A 378 -1.39 18.64 -18.95
CA PRO A 378 -1.10 17.81 -17.77
C PRO A 378 0.38 17.55 -17.54
N GLU A 379 1.14 17.32 -18.60
CA GLU A 379 2.59 17.15 -18.56
C GLU A 379 3.33 18.38 -18.00
N LEU A 380 2.76 19.58 -18.12
CA LEU A 380 3.30 20.83 -17.57
C LEU A 380 2.76 21.14 -16.17
N SER A 381 2.01 20.22 -15.55
CA SER A 381 1.53 20.42 -14.18
C SER A 381 2.70 20.59 -13.23
N PRO A 382 2.71 21.65 -12.40
CA PRO A 382 3.71 21.82 -11.34
C PRO A 382 3.91 20.56 -10.48
N LEU A 383 2.84 19.83 -10.16
CA LEU A 383 2.91 18.55 -9.45
C LEU A 383 3.89 17.55 -10.10
N LEU A 384 3.83 17.42 -11.42
CA LEU A 384 4.64 16.45 -12.17
C LEU A 384 6.04 16.99 -12.47
N GLN A 385 6.13 18.27 -12.82
CA GLN A 385 7.40 18.95 -13.07
C GLN A 385 8.30 18.95 -11.82
N MET A 386 7.74 19.18 -10.63
CA MET A 386 8.49 19.10 -9.38
C MET A 386 8.86 17.66 -8.99
N GLY A 387 8.29 16.65 -9.65
CA GLY A 387 8.69 15.25 -9.50
C GLY A 387 9.84 14.83 -10.42
N LEU A 388 10.18 15.62 -11.45
CA LEU A 388 11.26 15.33 -12.38
C LEU A 388 12.64 15.75 -11.82
N PRO A 389 13.75 15.21 -12.36
CA PRO A 389 15.08 15.73 -12.11
C PRO A 389 15.16 17.21 -12.45
N ARG A 390 15.88 17.98 -11.62
CA ARG A 390 15.90 19.45 -11.69
C ARG A 390 16.49 20.01 -12.97
N ASP A 391 17.39 19.25 -13.60
CA ASP A 391 18.08 19.62 -14.83
C ASP A 391 17.20 19.49 -16.09
N ILE A 392 16.11 18.71 -16.02
CA ILE A 392 15.16 18.54 -17.12
C ILE A 392 13.77 19.12 -16.83
N SER A 393 13.47 19.45 -15.58
CA SER A 393 12.20 20.05 -15.18
C SER A 393 12.09 21.51 -15.58
N HIS A 394 10.92 21.92 -16.08
CA HIS A 394 10.60 23.33 -16.31
C HIS A 394 10.26 24.08 -15.02
N LEU A 395 9.79 23.35 -14.02
CA LEU A 395 9.45 23.88 -12.71
C LEU A 395 10.02 22.93 -11.63
N PRO A 396 11.33 23.00 -11.38
CA PRO A 396 12.00 22.06 -10.49
C PRO A 396 11.49 22.21 -9.05
N HIS A 397 11.52 21.10 -8.30
CA HIS A 397 11.22 21.15 -6.88
C HIS A 397 12.11 22.18 -6.16
N PRO A 398 11.60 22.99 -5.23
CA PRO A 398 12.42 23.91 -4.44
C PRO A 398 13.53 23.19 -3.67
N GLU A 399 14.66 23.84 -3.41
CA GLU A 399 15.68 23.28 -2.51
C GLU A 399 15.12 23.20 -1.09
N THR A 400 15.14 22.01 -0.50
CA THR A 400 14.73 21.78 0.88
C THR A 400 15.97 21.66 1.75
N PRO A 401 16.09 22.42 2.85
CA PRO A 401 17.21 22.28 3.77
C PRO A 401 17.31 20.84 4.29
N VAL A 402 18.46 20.18 4.10
CA VAL A 402 18.68 18.83 4.63
C VAL A 402 19.06 18.95 6.11
N ALA A 403 18.06 18.89 6.99
CA ALA A 403 18.32 18.78 8.42
C ALA A 403 19.02 17.46 8.76
N ARG A 404 19.88 17.47 9.77
CA ARG A 404 20.69 16.30 10.17
C ARG A 404 19.75 15.12 10.47
N GLY A 405 19.91 14.02 9.72
CA GLY A 405 19.11 12.79 9.91
C GLY A 405 17.82 12.70 9.09
N ARG A 406 17.46 13.73 8.30
CA ARG A 406 16.33 13.67 7.36
C ARG A 406 16.76 13.21 5.98
N ARG A 407 15.86 12.57 5.24
CA ARG A 407 16.12 12.18 3.86
C ARG A 407 16.11 13.42 2.96
N PRO A 408 17.12 13.61 2.10
CA PRO A 408 17.05 14.68 1.10
C PRO A 408 15.94 14.37 0.10
N TRP A 409 15.37 15.43 -0.49
CA TRP A 409 14.49 15.30 -1.64
C TRP A 409 15.17 14.51 -2.76
N ARG A 410 14.39 13.69 -3.47
CA ARG A 410 14.81 12.92 -4.64
C ARG A 410 13.74 13.03 -5.71
N GLU A 411 14.16 12.93 -6.95
CA GLU A 411 13.28 12.83 -8.09
C GLU A 411 12.33 11.64 -7.94
N VAL A 412 11.06 11.87 -8.29
CA VAL A 412 10.02 10.86 -8.33
C VAL A 412 10.13 10.10 -9.64
N PHE A 413 10.23 10.83 -10.75
CA PHE A 413 10.27 10.33 -12.11
C PHE A 413 11.69 10.39 -12.66
N ARG A 414 12.04 9.49 -13.58
CA ARG A 414 13.35 9.55 -14.26
C ARG A 414 13.38 10.63 -15.34
N ASP A 415 12.30 10.70 -16.11
CA ASP A 415 12.09 11.61 -17.22
C ASP A 415 10.58 11.62 -17.56
N SER A 416 10.18 12.33 -18.62
CA SER A 416 8.80 12.38 -19.09
C SER A 416 8.29 11.07 -19.68
N ASP A 417 9.19 10.15 -20.04
CA ASP A 417 8.87 8.83 -20.61
C ASP A 417 8.78 7.75 -19.49
N ASP A 418 8.99 8.14 -18.22
CA ASP A 418 8.77 7.26 -17.08
C ASP A 418 7.29 6.87 -17.02
N ARG A 419 7.03 5.57 -16.98
CA ARG A 419 5.65 5.04 -16.94
C ARG A 419 4.79 5.68 -15.85
N ARG A 420 5.36 6.03 -14.69
CA ARG A 420 4.62 6.68 -13.60
C ARG A 420 4.24 8.13 -13.93
N PHE A 421 5.07 8.81 -14.73
CA PHE A 421 4.77 10.15 -15.24
C PHE A 421 3.64 10.07 -16.27
N GLU A 422 3.72 9.13 -17.22
CA GLU A 422 2.67 8.89 -18.22
C GLU A 422 1.33 8.49 -17.57
N GLU A 423 1.36 7.59 -16.57
CA GLU A 423 0.20 7.16 -15.79
C GLU A 423 -0.43 8.36 -15.04
N ALA A 424 0.39 9.23 -14.44
CA ALA A 424 -0.10 10.44 -13.77
C ALA A 424 -0.71 11.46 -14.77
N VAL A 425 -0.10 11.62 -15.96
CA VAL A 425 -0.67 12.42 -17.05
C VAL A 425 -2.01 11.86 -17.51
N ALA A 426 -2.11 10.53 -17.66
CA ALA A 426 -3.34 9.86 -18.05
C ALA A 426 -4.45 10.04 -17.00
N TRP A 427 -4.10 10.00 -15.71
CA TRP A 427 -5.03 10.33 -14.63
C TRP A 427 -5.54 11.76 -14.73
N ILE A 428 -4.67 12.77 -14.87
CA ILE A 428 -5.12 14.17 -14.97
C ILE A 428 -6.05 14.35 -16.18
N LYS A 429 -5.76 13.67 -17.30
CA LYS A 429 -6.61 13.68 -18.51
C LYS A 429 -7.96 12.99 -18.32
N SER A 430 -8.11 12.12 -17.32
CA SER A 430 -9.39 11.45 -17.05
C SER A 430 -10.32 12.30 -16.18
N LEU A 431 -9.82 13.36 -15.53
CA LEU A 431 -10.63 14.26 -14.72
C LEU A 431 -11.74 14.92 -15.56
N TYR A 432 -12.93 15.03 -14.98
CA TYR A 432 -14.07 15.65 -15.64
C TYR A 432 -13.75 17.09 -16.06
N THR A 433 -14.07 17.44 -17.31
CA THR A 433 -13.82 18.76 -17.90
C THR A 433 -15.10 19.31 -18.54
N PRO A 434 -15.47 20.59 -18.30
CA PRO A 434 -14.76 21.59 -17.49
C PRO A 434 -14.77 21.24 -15.99
N ARG A 435 -13.69 21.58 -15.28
CA ARG A 435 -13.56 21.26 -13.84
C ARG A 435 -14.74 21.85 -13.06
N PRO A 436 -15.46 21.03 -12.28
CA PRO A 436 -16.55 21.52 -11.46
C PRO A 436 -15.98 22.19 -10.21
N GLU A 437 -16.72 23.16 -9.67
CA GLU A 437 -16.49 23.59 -8.30
C GLU A 437 -17.22 22.62 -7.36
N TYR A 438 -16.44 21.85 -6.60
CA TYR A 438 -17.01 20.97 -5.58
C TYR A 438 -17.58 21.81 -4.43
N PRO A 439 -18.86 21.63 -4.05
CA PRO A 439 -19.50 22.38 -2.97
C PRO A 439 -19.08 21.85 -1.59
N ILE A 440 -17.77 21.67 -1.38
CA ILE A 440 -17.15 21.15 -0.17
C ILE A 440 -16.31 22.28 0.43
N ALA A 441 -16.74 22.74 1.60
CA ALA A 441 -16.07 23.77 2.38
C ALA A 441 -14.84 23.16 3.08
N TYR A 442 -13.76 23.04 2.32
CA TYR A 442 -12.50 22.47 2.79
C TYR A 442 -11.37 23.48 2.71
N THR A 443 -10.76 23.75 3.86
CA THR A 443 -9.53 24.54 3.97
C THR A 443 -8.37 23.59 4.28
N PRO A 444 -7.38 23.45 3.38
CA PRO A 444 -6.21 22.62 3.64
C PRO A 444 -5.52 23.05 4.94
N PRO A 445 -5.19 22.09 5.83
CA PRO A 445 -4.54 22.41 7.08
C PRO A 445 -3.07 22.81 6.86
N THR A 446 -2.51 23.54 7.82
CA THR A 446 -1.06 23.71 7.96
C THR A 446 -0.57 22.89 9.16
N PRO A 447 0.72 22.50 9.21
CA PRO A 447 1.25 21.81 10.39
C PRO A 447 1.01 22.56 11.70
N GLU A 448 1.21 23.88 11.70
CA GLU A 448 0.92 24.76 12.84
C GLU A 448 -0.54 24.66 13.27
N GLY A 449 -1.49 24.78 12.32
CA GLY A 449 -2.91 24.70 12.62
C GLY A 449 -3.36 23.32 13.15
N VAL A 450 -2.74 22.24 12.68
CA VAL A 450 -3.00 20.88 13.20
C VAL A 450 -2.48 20.74 14.62
N MET A 451 -1.27 21.23 14.90
CA MET A 451 -0.69 21.18 16.24
C MET A 451 -1.48 22.03 17.25
N GLU A 452 -1.95 23.20 16.84
CA GLU A 452 -2.83 24.05 17.67
C GLU A 452 -4.17 23.38 17.96
N ALA A 453 -4.79 22.76 16.95
CA ALA A 453 -6.04 22.01 17.12
C ALA A 453 -5.88 20.77 18.01
N GLU A 454 -4.75 20.07 17.92
CA GLU A 454 -4.40 18.93 18.76
C GLU A 454 -4.17 19.36 20.23
N ALA A 455 -3.44 20.46 20.44
CA ALA A 455 -3.21 21.02 21.78
C ALA A 455 -4.51 21.51 22.45
N ALA A 456 -5.45 22.07 21.68
CA ALA A 456 -6.76 22.50 22.18
C ALA A 456 -7.71 21.32 22.51
N ALA A 457 -7.45 20.13 21.96
CA ALA A 457 -8.28 18.94 22.14
C ALA A 457 -7.80 18.01 23.27
N GLU A 458 -6.67 18.30 23.93
CA GLU A 458 -6.26 17.59 25.14
C GLU A 458 -7.11 18.01 26.34
N PRO A 459 -7.85 17.09 27.00
CA PRO A 459 -8.63 17.42 28.19
C PRO A 459 -7.69 17.82 29.32
N GLU A 460 -8.05 18.88 30.06
CA GLU A 460 -7.28 19.33 31.22
C GLU A 460 -7.00 18.16 32.18
N PRO A 461 -5.78 18.11 32.75
CA PRO A 461 -5.41 17.04 33.66
C PRO A 461 -6.38 17.05 34.85
N VAL A 462 -7.10 15.95 35.02
CA VAL A 462 -7.92 15.72 36.21
C VAL A 462 -6.98 15.73 37.42
N GLU A 463 -7.04 16.81 38.21
CA GLU A 463 -6.35 16.89 39.50
C GLU A 463 -6.77 15.69 40.35
N ARG A 464 -5.80 14.91 40.81
CA ARG A 464 -6.00 13.76 41.68
C ARG A 464 -5.95 14.13 43.15
#